data_AF-A0A4R3REW4-F1
#
_entry.id   AF-A0A4R3REW4-F1
#
_cell.length_a   1.000
_cell.length_b   1.000
_cell.length_c   1.000
_cell.angle_alpha   90.00
_cell.angle_beta   90.00
_cell.angle_gamma   90.00
#
_symmetry.space_group_name_H-M   'P 1'
#
loop_
_entity.id
_entity.type
_entity.pdbx_description
1 polymer ?
#
loop_
_entity_poly.entity_id
_entity_poly.type
_entity_poly.pdbx_seq_one_letter_code
_entity_poly.pdbx_strand_id
1 'polypeptide(L)'
;MPERPDRRTAEKIQAKIRDLEMFFFLATQNSMASRWCPWEIGYADGVKSLNRILVIPTRDSRGVTHGNEYLELYRHLDKAQTGGIGSYDSAGRGIRLYGNQSL
;
A
#
# COMPACT_ATOMS: atom_id res chain seq x y z
N MET A 1 -12.29 -9.80 8.61
CA MET A 1 -12.97 -10.31 7.39
C MET A 1 -13.32 -11.78 7.60
N PRO A 2 -14.35 -12.32 6.95
CA PRO A 2 -14.61 -13.76 7.01
C PRO A 2 -13.39 -14.53 6.49
N GLU A 3 -13.09 -15.68 7.11
CA GLU A 3 -11.97 -16.54 6.72
C GLU A 3 -12.06 -16.99 5.25
N ARG A 4 -13.29 -17.12 4.74
CA ARG A 4 -13.57 -17.48 3.36
C ARG A 4 -14.02 -16.28 2.53
N PRO A 5 -13.49 -16.13 1.31
CA PRO A 5 -14.01 -15.15 0.36
C PRO A 5 -15.48 -15.37 0.04
N ASP A 6 -16.33 -14.42 0.44
CA ASP A 6 -17.72 -14.35 0.01
C ASP A 6 -17.85 -13.35 -1.14
N ARG A 7 -18.64 -13.71 -2.15
CA ARG A 7 -18.81 -12.94 -3.38
C ARG A 7 -19.37 -11.55 -3.10
N ARG A 8 -20.36 -11.44 -2.21
CA ARG A 8 -20.98 -10.16 -1.86
C ARG A 8 -19.98 -9.22 -1.18
N THR A 9 -19.06 -9.79 -0.37
CA THR A 9 -17.99 -9.01 0.26
C THR A 9 -16.95 -8.55 -0.77
N ALA A 10 -16.55 -9.44 -1.67
CA ALA A 10 -15.63 -9.12 -2.77
C ALA A 10 -16.20 -7.99 -3.67
N GLU A 11 -17.46 -8.05 -4.04
CA GLU A 11 -18.13 -7.03 -4.86
C GLU A 11 -18.13 -5.65 -4.20
N LYS A 12 -18.39 -5.59 -2.89
CA LYS A 12 -18.33 -4.34 -2.11
C LYS A 12 -16.92 -3.76 -2.06
N ILE A 13 -15.91 -4.62 -1.84
CA ILE A 13 -14.51 -4.22 -1.82
C ILE A 13 -14.10 -3.67 -3.19
N GLN A 14 -14.39 -4.40 -4.27
CA GLN A 14 -14.09 -3.97 -5.64
C GLN A 14 -14.76 -2.63 -5.99
N ALA A 15 -16.03 -2.44 -5.60
CA ALA A 15 -16.72 -1.17 -5.78
C ALA A 15 -16.00 -0.04 -5.05
N LYS A 16 -15.65 -0.24 -3.77
CA LYS A 16 -14.89 0.76 -3.00
C LYS A 16 -13.53 1.05 -3.59
N ILE A 17 -12.81 0.04 -4.07
CA ILE A 17 -11.53 0.24 -4.74
C ILE A 17 -11.76 1.12 -5.97
N ARG A 18 -12.74 0.86 -6.83
CA ARG A 18 -12.99 1.70 -8.02
C ARG A 18 -13.40 3.13 -7.66
N ASP A 19 -14.29 3.29 -6.69
CA ASP A 19 -14.90 4.58 -6.35
C ASP A 19 -13.92 5.54 -5.64
N LEU A 20 -13.01 5.01 -4.83
CA LEU A 20 -12.03 5.82 -4.09
C LEU A 20 -10.89 6.27 -5.01
N GLU A 21 -10.39 7.48 -4.82
CA GLU A 21 -9.31 8.02 -5.67
C GLU A 21 -7.99 7.27 -5.49
N MET A 22 -7.62 6.98 -4.24
CA MET A 22 -6.34 6.36 -3.87
C MET A 22 -6.55 5.01 -3.18
N PHE A 23 -5.61 4.10 -3.40
CA PHE A 23 -5.55 2.80 -2.73
C PHE A 23 -4.27 2.71 -1.90
N PHE A 24 -4.42 2.48 -0.60
CA PHE A 24 -3.30 2.35 0.32
C PHE A 24 -3.18 0.90 0.80
N PHE A 25 -2.00 0.33 0.60
CA PHE A 25 -1.68 -0.99 1.10
C PHE A 25 -0.74 -0.88 2.30
N LEU A 26 -1.27 -1.10 3.50
CA LEU A 26 -0.46 -1.18 4.70
C LEU A 26 0.13 -2.58 4.82
N ALA A 27 1.41 -2.74 4.50
CA ALA A 27 2.09 -4.01 4.54
C ALA A 27 2.48 -4.36 5.98
N THR A 28 1.61 -5.09 6.66
CA THR A 28 1.82 -5.67 8.00
C THR A 28 1.85 -7.19 7.90
N GLN A 29 2.39 -7.88 8.90
CA GLN A 29 2.37 -9.35 8.96
C GLN A 29 0.97 -9.94 8.66
N ASN A 30 -0.09 -9.34 9.21
CA ASN A 30 -1.46 -9.80 9.00
C ASN A 30 -1.96 -9.52 7.57
N SER A 31 -1.61 -8.38 7.00
CA SER A 31 -1.94 -8.04 5.61
C SER A 31 -1.26 -9.00 4.64
N MET A 32 -0.01 -9.35 4.90
CA MET A 32 0.76 -10.30 4.08
C MET A 32 0.21 -11.73 4.18
N ALA A 33 -0.23 -12.14 5.38
CA ALA A 33 -0.79 -13.47 5.61
C ALA A 33 -2.26 -13.60 5.17
N SER A 34 -2.95 -12.47 4.93
CA SER A 34 -4.35 -12.45 4.50
C SER A 34 -4.49 -12.96 3.07
N ARG A 35 -5.53 -13.73 2.78
CA ARG A 35 -5.91 -14.08 1.39
C ARG A 35 -6.59 -12.92 0.67
N TRP A 36 -7.11 -11.95 1.42
CA TRP A 36 -7.84 -10.81 0.87
C TRP A 36 -6.89 -9.70 0.43
N CYS A 37 -5.93 -9.30 1.25
CA CYS A 37 -5.15 -8.08 0.98
C CYS A 37 -4.27 -8.17 -0.28
N PRO A 38 -3.53 -9.27 -0.54
CA PRO A 38 -2.83 -9.46 -1.81
C PRO A 38 -3.78 -9.49 -3.02
N TRP A 39 -5.00 -10.01 -2.85
CA TRP A 39 -6.02 -9.97 -3.90
C TRP A 39 -6.56 -8.55 -4.13
N GLU A 40 -6.75 -7.77 -3.06
CA GLU A 40 -7.20 -6.38 -3.12
C GLU A 40 -6.21 -5.50 -3.88
N ILE A 41 -4.91 -5.60 -3.60
CA ILE A 41 -3.89 -4.83 -4.31
C ILE A 41 -3.78 -5.27 -5.77
N GLY A 42 -3.87 -6.59 -6.07
CA GLY A 42 -3.89 -7.07 -7.45
C GLY A 42 -5.11 -6.59 -8.23
N TYR A 43 -6.28 -6.52 -7.60
CA TYR A 43 -7.45 -5.91 -8.23
C TYR A 43 -7.28 -4.40 -8.44
N ALA A 44 -6.73 -3.69 -7.45
CA ALA A 44 -6.45 -2.26 -7.55
C ALA A 44 -5.49 -1.95 -8.70
N ASP A 45 -4.43 -2.73 -8.86
CA ASP A 45 -3.47 -2.63 -9.96
C ASP A 45 -4.13 -2.78 -11.34
N GLY A 46 -5.09 -3.69 -11.46
CA GLY A 46 -5.85 -3.88 -12.70
C GLY A 46 -6.82 -2.75 -13.06
N VAL A 47 -7.25 -1.92 -12.10
CA VAL A 47 -8.31 -0.91 -12.31
C VAL A 47 -7.88 0.53 -12.01
N LYS A 48 -6.69 0.74 -11.47
CA LYS A 48 -6.14 2.07 -11.14
C LYS A 48 -4.82 2.30 -11.85
N SER A 49 -4.48 3.57 -12.04
CA SER A 49 -3.11 3.93 -12.40
C SER A 49 -2.16 3.66 -11.22
N LEU A 50 -0.94 3.21 -11.51
CA LEU A 50 0.10 2.93 -10.52
C LEU A 50 0.40 4.10 -9.58
N ASN A 51 0.19 5.35 -10.04
CA ASN A 51 0.38 6.53 -9.20
C ASN A 51 -0.70 6.73 -8.12
N ARG A 52 -1.80 5.97 -8.19
CA ARG A 52 -2.89 5.96 -7.20
C ARG A 52 -2.79 4.80 -6.21
N ILE A 53 -1.76 3.96 -6.32
CA ILE A 53 -1.50 2.85 -5.42
C ILE A 53 -0.26 3.20 -4.61
N LEU A 54 -0.39 3.22 -3.29
CA LEU A 54 0.70 3.50 -2.37
C LEU A 54 0.85 2.37 -1.35
N VAL A 55 2.04 1.80 -1.30
CA VAL A 55 2.44 0.80 -0.31
C VAL A 55 3.09 1.49 0.88
N ILE A 56 2.66 1.12 2.07
CA ILE A 56 3.21 1.61 3.33
C ILE A 56 3.88 0.41 4.02
N PRO A 57 5.20 0.23 3.87
CA PRO A 57 5.92 -0.82 4.56
C PRO A 57 5.87 -0.58 6.07
N THR A 58 5.69 -1.65 6.84
CA THR A 58 5.74 -1.56 8.30
C THR A 58 6.85 -2.44 8.84
N ARG A 59 7.35 -2.06 10.01
CA ARG A 59 8.33 -2.85 10.77
C ARG A 59 7.69 -3.30 12.07
N ASP A 60 7.78 -4.59 12.36
CA ASP A 60 7.27 -5.14 13.61
C ASP A 60 8.27 -4.99 14.78
N SER A 61 7.84 -5.42 15.97
CA SER A 61 8.65 -5.36 17.19
C SER A 61 9.91 -6.24 17.16
N ARG A 62 10.00 -7.18 16.20
CA ARG A 62 11.16 -8.06 15.99
C ARG A 62 12.14 -7.48 14.96
N GLY A 63 11.82 -6.32 14.39
CA GLY A 63 12.64 -5.66 13.38
C GLY A 63 12.43 -6.18 11.95
N VAL A 64 11.46 -7.08 11.73
CA VAL A 64 11.13 -7.58 10.39
C VAL A 64 10.33 -6.51 9.66
N THR A 65 10.75 -6.21 8.43
CA THR A 65 10.06 -5.24 7.56
C THR A 65 9.17 -6.00 6.59
N HIS A 66 7.90 -5.62 6.50
CA HIS A 66 6.87 -6.28 5.71
C HIS A 66 6.58 -5.47 4.44
N GLY A 67 6.37 -6.16 3.32
CA GLY A 67 5.99 -5.56 2.04
C GLY A 67 7.12 -5.28 1.06
N ASN A 68 8.33 -5.80 1.32
CA ASN A 68 9.49 -5.65 0.43
C ASN A 68 9.20 -6.06 -1.01
N GLU A 69 8.40 -7.12 -1.22
CA GLU A 69 8.01 -7.59 -2.56
C GLU A 69 7.16 -6.60 -3.35
N TYR A 70 6.47 -5.68 -2.67
CA TYR A 70 5.62 -4.69 -3.31
C TYR A 70 6.35 -3.36 -3.57
N LEU A 71 7.49 -3.12 -2.91
CA LEU A 71 8.26 -1.88 -3.07
C LEU A 71 8.87 -1.76 -4.48
N GLU A 72 9.18 -2.90 -5.10
CA GLU A 72 9.69 -2.98 -6.48
C GLU A 72 8.59 -2.80 -7.54
N LEU A 73 7.31 -2.87 -7.15
CA LEU A 73 6.18 -2.84 -8.07
C LEU A 73 5.42 -1.52 -8.01
N TYR A 74 5.24 -0.98 -6.80
CA TYR A 74 4.35 0.15 -6.56
C TYR A 74 5.10 1.33 -5.95
N ARG A 75 4.44 2.50 -5.98
CA ARG A 75 4.90 3.61 -5.17
C ARG A 75 4.84 3.23 -3.70
N HIS A 76 5.83 3.65 -2.93
CA HIS A 76 5.89 3.33 -1.52
C HIS A 76 6.45 4.48 -0.68
N LEU A 77 6.19 4.42 0.62
CA LEU A 77 6.82 5.31 1.59
C LEU A 77 8.16 4.72 2.06
N ASP A 78 9.19 5.55 2.07
CA ASP A 78 10.49 5.19 2.66
C ASP A 78 11.16 6.42 3.30
N LYS A 79 12.20 6.18 4.10
CA LYS A 79 13.01 7.23 4.71
C LYS A 79 13.80 7.97 3.63
N ALA A 80 13.71 9.29 3.65
CA ALA A 80 14.56 10.10 2.80
C ALA A 80 16.00 10.14 3.33
N GLN A 81 16.98 10.16 2.42
CA GLN A 81 18.42 10.23 2.76
C GLN A 81 18.75 11.43 3.66
N THR A 82 18.03 12.53 3.48
CA THR A 82 18.17 13.78 4.24
C THR A 82 17.26 13.83 5.47
N GLY A 83 16.80 12.68 5.96
CA GLY A 83 15.86 12.55 7.08
C GLY A 83 14.40 12.78 6.70
N GLY A 84 13.46 12.27 7.49
CA GLY A 84 12.02 12.34 7.19
C GLY A 84 11.53 11.23 6.26
N ILE A 85 10.35 11.40 5.67
CA ILE A 85 9.68 10.41 4.81
C ILE A 85 9.55 10.96 3.39
N GLY A 86 9.82 10.12 2.40
CA GLY A 86 9.54 10.38 0.99
C GLY A 86 8.59 9.34 0.40
N SER A 87 7.98 9.68 -0.73
CA SER A 87 7.25 8.75 -1.58
C SER A 87 8.09 8.46 -2.82
N TYR A 88 8.42 7.18 -3.03
CA TYR A 88 9.27 6.71 -4.13
C TYR A 88 8.47 5.81 -5.07
N ASP A 89 8.74 5.88 -6.37
CA ASP A 89 8.26 4.88 -7.33
C ASP A 89 9.22 3.68 -7.41
N SER A 90 8.83 2.64 -8.16
CA SER A 90 9.64 1.44 -8.38
C SER A 90 10.98 1.71 -9.09
N ALA A 91 11.10 2.85 -9.78
CA ALA A 91 12.34 3.30 -10.40
C ALA A 91 13.24 4.12 -9.44
N GLY A 92 12.86 4.24 -8.16
CA GLY A 92 13.59 5.02 -7.16
C GLY A 92 13.40 6.53 -7.26
N ARG A 93 12.53 7.02 -8.15
CA ARG A 93 12.23 8.45 -8.27
C ARG A 93 11.22 8.81 -7.18
N GLY A 94 11.61 9.72 -6.30
CA GLY A 94 10.78 10.10 -5.18
C GLY A 94 10.65 11.59 -4.94
N ILE A 95 9.56 11.95 -4.25
CA ILE A 95 9.30 13.29 -3.75
C ILE A 95 9.31 13.21 -2.23
N ARG A 96 10.03 14.12 -1.59
CA ARG A 96 10.02 14.25 -0.14
C ARG A 96 8.66 14.76 0.33
N LEU A 97 8.09 14.10 1.34
CA LEU A 97 6.85 14.55 1.95
C LEU A 97 7.20 15.54 3.05
N TYR A 98 6.81 16.80 2.84
CA TYR A 98 6.88 17.82 3.87
C TYR A 98 5.55 17.82 4.62
N GLY A 99 5.59 17.70 5.95
CA GLY A 99 4.41 18.01 6.75
C GLY A 99 4.09 19.49 6.63
N ASN A 100 2.82 19.87 6.57
CA ASN A 100 2.43 21.25 6.79
C ASN A 100 2.88 21.63 8.21
N GLN A 101 3.92 22.44 8.34
CA GLN A 101 4.17 23.17 9.58
C GLN A 101 3.08 24.23 9.68
N SER A 102 1.94 23.87 10.27
CA SER A 102 1.01 24.88 10.78
C SER A 102 1.65 25.43 12.05
N LEU A 103 1.96 26.74 12.00
CA LEU A 103 2.43 27.56 13.12
C LEU A 103 1.43 27.53 14.29
#